data_AF-A0A3N9TJ51-F1
#
_entry.id   AF-A0A3N9TJ51-F1
#
_cell.length_a   1.000
_cell.length_b   1.000
_cell.length_c   1.000
_cell.angle_alpha   90.00
_cell.angle_beta   90.00
_cell.angle_gamma   90.00
#
_symmetry.space_group_name_H-M   'P 1'
#
loop_
_entity.id
_entity.type
_entity.pdbx_description
1 polymer ?
#
loop_
_entity_poly.entity_id
_entity_poly.type
_entity_poly.pdbx_seq_one_letter_code
_entity_poly.pdbx_strand_id
1 'polypeptide(L)'
;MTDWVPDNVLMILAVNLGLLILLVWFIILLLIIREFRKFARQVGGNSPQQDKTLSLCQESVDNAINYTSANAETINQLMAIQQALEAQINHFSQTTNQNISDEDRKTIESLNQQLDQSYKLIKRLKANLDRSVKGLKVTRGKLYSQYETVDELKAEKEEIEKNFAQLEQEYIRIAQSVEQQKQAAAGAGGEDSTAQSKQVQAMRQELESMQAKLQHVEKEKNFIEKRYLDMMNEVEGKD
;
A
#
# COMPACT_ATOMS: atom_id res chain seq x y z
N MET A 1 76.74 4.35 8.12
CA MET A 1 76.19 3.26 7.28
C MET A 1 74.68 3.42 7.29
N THR A 2 74.15 4.24 6.38
CA THR A 2 72.71 4.54 6.30
C THR A 2 72.35 4.70 4.82
N ASP A 3 72.36 3.59 4.11
CA ASP A 3 71.67 3.44 2.83
C ASP A 3 70.71 2.27 3.02
N TRP A 4 69.45 2.55 3.32
CA TRP A 4 68.43 1.52 3.26
C TRP A 4 67.11 2.08 2.74
N VAL A 5 66.83 1.69 1.50
CA VAL A 5 65.63 1.88 0.66
C VAL A 5 65.54 3.21 -0.12
N PRO A 6 65.55 3.17 -1.47
CA PRO A 6 65.34 4.35 -2.31
C PRO A 6 63.97 5.00 -2.08
N ASP A 7 63.89 6.33 -2.04
CA ASP A 7 62.66 7.12 -1.82
C ASP A 7 61.50 6.71 -2.77
N ASN A 8 61.84 6.30 -4.00
CA ASN A 8 60.87 5.82 -4.98
C ASN A 8 60.14 4.55 -4.51
N VAL A 9 60.82 3.67 -3.76
CA VAL A 9 60.23 2.46 -3.20
C VAL A 9 59.32 2.79 -2.01
N LEU A 10 59.71 3.77 -1.18
CA LEU A 10 58.87 4.28 -0.10
C LEU A 10 57.59 4.94 -0.62
N MET A 11 57.67 5.69 -1.72
CA MET A 11 56.50 6.32 -2.36
C MET A 11 55.55 5.28 -2.95
N ILE A 12 56.07 4.29 -3.67
CA ILE A 12 55.25 3.20 -4.24
C ILE A 12 54.59 2.37 -3.12
N LEU A 13 55.31 2.13 -2.01
CA LEU A 13 54.77 1.43 -0.85
C LEU A 13 53.67 2.23 -0.15
N ALA A 14 53.85 3.55 0.02
CA ALA A 14 52.86 4.43 0.62
C ALA A 14 51.57 4.53 -0.21
N VAL A 15 51.69 4.60 -1.54
CA VAL A 15 50.54 4.58 -2.45
C VAL A 15 49.78 3.25 -2.35
N ASN A 16 50.48 2.12 -2.35
CA ASN A 16 49.85 0.81 -2.19
C ASN A 16 49.18 0.64 -0.82
N LEU A 17 49.77 1.15 0.26
CA LEU A 17 49.19 1.12 1.60
C LEU A 17 47.92 1.99 1.68
N GLY A 18 47.95 3.17 1.07
CA GLY A 18 46.78 4.06 0.99
C GLY A 18 45.65 3.45 0.16
N LEU A 19 45.98 2.75 -0.93
CA LEU A 19 45.00 2.07 -1.77
C LEU A 19 44.36 0.87 -1.05
N LEU A 20 45.14 0.16 -0.22
CA LEU A 20 44.65 -0.93 0.64
C LEU A 20 43.68 -0.40 1.71
N ILE A 21 44.02 0.73 2.35
CA ILE A 21 43.12 1.40 3.30
C ILE A 21 41.81 1.83 2.64
N LEU A 22 41.86 2.39 1.43
CA LEU A 22 40.65 2.76 0.69
C LEU A 22 39.80 1.55 0.31
N LEU A 23 40.43 0.43 -0.06
CA LEU A 23 39.72 -0.80 -0.39
C LEU A 23 38.98 -1.37 0.83
N VAL A 24 39.62 -1.38 2.00
CA VAL A 24 38.98 -1.78 3.27
C VAL A 24 37.80 -0.86 3.60
N TRP A 25 37.97 0.45 3.45
CA TRP A 25 36.89 1.42 3.67
C TRP A 25 35.72 1.22 2.71
N PHE A 26 36.01 0.92 1.44
CA PHE A 26 35.01 0.63 0.42
C PHE A 26 34.21 -0.62 0.74
N ILE A 27 34.86 -1.69 1.25
CA ILE A 27 34.18 -2.90 1.70
C ILE A 27 33.25 -2.60 2.89
N ILE A 28 33.70 -1.80 3.86
CA ILE A 28 32.87 -1.39 5.01
C ILE A 28 31.63 -0.62 4.53
N LEU A 29 31.78 0.30 3.57
CA LEU A 29 30.66 1.05 2.98
C LEU A 29 29.68 0.13 2.24
N LEU A 30 30.19 -0.87 1.52
CA LEU A 30 29.38 -1.88 0.84
C LEU A 30 28.58 -2.75 1.83
N LEU A 31 29.18 -3.11 2.97
CA LEU A 31 28.49 -3.87 4.02
C LEU A 31 27.35 -3.06 4.64
N ILE A 32 27.56 -1.76 4.87
CA ILE A 32 26.50 -0.86 5.34
C ILE A 32 25.35 -0.81 4.32
N ILE A 33 25.62 -0.58 3.03
CA ILE A 33 24.59 -0.57 1.99
C ILE A 33 23.85 -1.91 1.90
N ARG A 34 24.56 -3.03 2.05
CA ARG A 34 23.98 -4.38 2.03
C ARG A 34 23.01 -4.61 3.20
N GLU A 35 23.35 -4.18 4.41
CA GLU A 35 22.47 -4.28 5.57
C GLU A 35 21.31 -3.27 5.50
N PHE A 36 21.54 -2.05 5.01
CA PHE A 36 20.47 -1.08 4.74
C PHE A 36 19.46 -1.62 3.73
N ARG A 37 19.90 -2.34 2.70
CA ARG A 37 19.00 -2.97 1.73
C ARG A 37 18.15 -4.09 2.36
N LYS A 38 18.69 -4.86 3.31
CA LYS A 38 17.91 -5.85 4.07
C LYS A 38 16.93 -5.18 5.01
N PHE A 39 17.34 -4.12 5.69
CA PHE A 39 16.49 -3.34 6.58
C PHE A 39 15.34 -2.66 5.82
N ALA A 40 15.60 -2.07 4.65
CA ALA A 40 14.57 -1.49 3.80
C ALA A 40 13.55 -2.54 3.32
N ARG A 41 14.00 -3.76 3.02
CA ARG A 41 13.10 -4.88 2.69
C ARG A 41 12.29 -5.37 3.88
N GLN A 42 12.81 -5.26 5.10
CA GLN A 42 12.12 -5.69 6.32
C GLN A 42 11.14 -4.63 6.85
N VAL A 43 11.39 -3.34 6.58
CA VAL A 43 10.48 -2.24 6.91
C VAL A 43 9.38 -2.08 5.84
N GLY A 44 9.67 -2.38 4.57
CA GLY A 44 8.70 -2.36 3.47
C GLY A 44 7.99 -3.70 3.20
N GLY A 45 8.33 -4.76 3.94
CA GLY A 45 7.79 -6.10 3.72
C GLY A 45 6.70 -6.45 4.74
N ASN A 46 5.44 -6.38 4.32
CA ASN A 46 4.27 -7.05 4.91
C ASN A 46 4.26 -7.11 6.45
N SER A 47 3.68 -6.09 7.08
CA SER A 47 3.36 -6.16 8.51
C SER A 47 1.84 -6.28 8.71
N PRO A 48 1.37 -7.09 9.68
CA PRO A 48 -0.04 -7.11 10.12
C PRO A 48 -0.51 -5.76 10.71
N GLN A 49 0.40 -4.79 10.80
CA GLN A 49 0.11 -3.39 11.11
C GLN A 49 -0.66 -2.72 9.96
N GLN A 50 -0.42 -3.12 8.70
CA GLN A 50 -0.99 -2.48 7.51
C GLN A 50 -2.52 -2.68 7.44
N ASP A 51 -2.99 -3.89 7.70
CA ASP A 51 -4.42 -4.22 7.81
C ASP A 51 -5.11 -3.36 8.88
N LYS A 52 -4.43 -3.11 10.01
CA LYS A 52 -4.96 -2.28 11.11
C LYS A 52 -4.96 -0.78 10.77
N THR A 53 -3.95 -0.29 10.06
CA THR A 53 -3.93 1.11 9.58
C THR A 53 -4.99 1.36 8.50
N LEU A 54 -5.27 0.37 7.65
CA LEU A 54 -6.30 0.48 6.61
C LEU A 54 -7.72 0.47 7.22
N SER A 55 -7.97 -0.38 8.22
CA SER A 55 -9.26 -0.37 8.95
C SER A 55 -9.47 0.94 9.70
N LEU A 56 -8.40 1.50 10.30
CA LEU A 56 -8.43 2.82 10.92
C LEU A 56 -8.71 3.93 9.90
N CYS A 57 -8.20 3.80 8.67
CA CYS A 57 -8.50 4.74 7.59
C CYS A 57 -9.99 4.69 7.21
N GLN A 58 -10.57 3.50 7.09
CA GLN A 58 -12.00 3.31 6.83
C GLN A 58 -12.87 3.94 7.92
N GLU A 59 -12.57 3.65 9.19
CA GLU A 59 -13.27 4.24 10.33
C GLU A 59 -13.13 5.76 10.35
N SER A 60 -11.95 6.29 10.01
CA SER A 60 -11.71 7.73 9.95
C SER A 60 -12.53 8.42 8.84
N VAL A 61 -12.68 7.78 7.68
CA VAL A 61 -13.47 8.28 6.55
C VAL A 61 -14.96 8.26 6.87
N ASP A 62 -15.47 7.16 7.45
CA ASP A 62 -16.88 7.07 7.83
C ASP A 62 -17.23 8.04 8.97
N ASN A 63 -16.34 8.20 9.95
CA ASN A 63 -16.48 9.22 10.99
C ASN A 63 -16.48 10.63 10.38
N ALA A 64 -15.55 10.94 9.47
CA ALA A 64 -15.49 12.25 8.82
C ALA A 64 -16.75 12.53 7.97
N ILE A 65 -17.32 11.54 7.28
CA ILE A 65 -18.62 11.70 6.58
C ILE A 65 -19.72 12.02 7.58
N ASN A 66 -19.78 11.33 8.71
CA ASN A 66 -20.82 11.51 9.71
C ASN A 66 -20.74 12.90 10.37
N TYR A 67 -19.55 13.32 10.80
CA TYR A 67 -19.30 14.68 11.32
C TYR A 67 -19.67 15.76 10.30
N THR A 68 -19.36 15.52 9.02
CA THR A 68 -19.69 16.45 7.94
C THR A 68 -21.20 16.52 7.69
N SER A 69 -21.91 15.41 7.81
CA SER A 69 -23.38 15.36 7.72
C SER A 69 -24.04 16.14 8.85
N ALA A 70 -23.58 15.97 10.09
CA ALA A 70 -24.08 16.71 11.24
C ALA A 70 -23.85 18.23 11.10
N ASN A 71 -22.66 18.63 10.62
CA ASN A 71 -22.36 20.04 10.34
C ASN A 71 -23.23 20.62 9.23
N ALA A 72 -23.61 19.83 8.22
CA ALA A 72 -24.49 20.27 7.14
C ALA A 72 -25.88 20.63 7.68
N GLU A 73 -26.39 19.85 8.63
CA GLU A 73 -27.66 20.11 9.29
C GLU A 73 -27.61 21.40 10.13
N THR A 74 -26.58 21.56 10.97
CA THR A 74 -26.37 22.78 11.77
C THR A 74 -26.26 24.02 10.88
N ILE A 75 -25.53 23.95 9.76
CA ILE A 75 -25.42 25.06 8.80
C ILE A 75 -26.78 25.39 8.16
N ASN A 76 -27.61 24.39 7.84
CA ASN A 76 -28.95 24.64 7.32
C ASN A 76 -29.86 25.29 8.37
N GLN A 77 -29.77 24.88 9.65
CA GLN A 77 -30.50 25.51 10.75
C GLN A 77 -30.06 26.97 10.97
N LEU A 78 -28.75 27.25 10.98
CA LEU A 78 -28.24 28.63 11.04
C LEU A 78 -28.73 29.47 9.86
N MET A 79 -28.75 28.89 8.65
CA MET A 79 -29.23 29.60 7.46
C MET A 79 -30.72 29.97 7.57
N ALA A 80 -31.55 29.07 8.12
CA ALA A 80 -32.97 29.33 8.35
C ALA A 80 -33.20 30.40 9.43
N ILE A 81 -32.46 30.33 10.54
CA ILE A 81 -32.51 31.35 11.60
C ILE A 81 -32.10 32.71 11.05
N GLN A 82 -31.04 32.76 10.24
CA GLN A 82 -30.55 34.00 9.68
C GLN A 82 -31.55 34.63 8.70
N GLN A 83 -32.18 33.84 7.84
CA GLN A 83 -33.26 34.31 6.96
C GLN A 83 -34.47 34.82 7.74
N ALA A 84 -34.84 34.14 8.82
CA ALA A 84 -35.92 34.60 9.70
C ALA A 84 -35.56 35.92 10.39
N LEU A 85 -34.30 36.11 10.78
CA LEU A 85 -33.81 37.36 11.37
C LEU A 85 -33.81 38.51 10.35
N GLU A 86 -33.37 38.28 9.10
CA GLU A 86 -33.47 39.27 8.01
C GLU A 86 -34.92 39.70 7.78
N ALA A 87 -35.84 38.74 7.72
CA ALA A 87 -37.26 39.01 7.54
C ALA A 87 -37.82 39.86 8.70
N GLN A 88 -37.44 39.55 9.95
CA GLN A 88 -37.87 40.30 11.12
C GLN A 88 -37.27 41.72 11.18
N ILE A 89 -35.99 41.89 10.87
CA ILE A 89 -35.33 43.21 10.82
C ILE A 89 -35.93 44.09 9.72
N ASN A 90 -36.17 43.51 8.53
CA ASN A 90 -36.80 44.23 7.44
C ASN A 90 -38.24 44.64 7.77
N HIS A 91 -39.01 43.73 8.40
CA HIS A 91 -40.35 44.04 8.90
C HIS A 91 -40.33 45.15 9.97
N PHE A 92 -39.40 45.09 10.93
CA PHE A 92 -39.25 46.10 11.98
C PHE A 92 -38.85 47.46 11.38
N SER A 93 -37.93 47.49 10.43
CA SER A 93 -37.51 48.71 9.73
C SER A 93 -38.65 49.34 8.94
N GLN A 94 -39.51 48.53 8.31
CA GLN A 94 -40.70 49.03 7.59
C GLN A 94 -41.77 49.57 8.54
N THR A 95 -42.00 48.91 9.67
CA THR A 95 -43.06 49.26 10.64
C THR A 95 -42.67 50.46 11.52
N THR A 96 -41.39 50.62 11.84
CA THR A 96 -40.89 51.63 12.79
C THR A 96 -40.43 52.94 12.11
N ASN A 97 -40.66 53.12 10.80
CA ASN A 97 -40.22 54.28 10.00
C ASN A 97 -40.67 55.68 10.48
N GLN A 98 -41.51 55.80 11.52
CA GLN A 98 -42.02 57.08 12.02
C GLN A 98 -41.25 57.68 13.21
N ASN A 99 -40.29 56.98 13.84
CA ASN A 99 -39.66 57.46 15.09
C ASN A 99 -38.18 57.06 15.32
N ILE A 100 -37.43 56.71 14.28
CA ILE A 100 -36.06 56.19 14.44
C ILE A 100 -35.05 57.35 14.40
N SER A 101 -34.17 57.42 15.41
CA SER A 101 -33.04 58.35 15.45
C SER A 101 -32.03 58.05 14.33
N ASP A 102 -31.34 59.05 13.78
CA ASP A 102 -30.34 58.84 12.72
C ASP A 102 -29.20 57.88 13.14
N GLU A 103 -28.95 57.77 14.44
CA GLU A 103 -28.00 56.82 15.02
C GLU A 103 -28.50 55.38 14.94
N ASP A 104 -29.79 55.14 15.19
CA ASP A 104 -30.44 53.83 15.09
C ASP A 104 -30.55 53.38 13.62
N ARG A 105 -30.67 54.30 12.67
CA ARG A 105 -30.63 53.96 11.23
C ARG A 105 -29.27 53.39 10.82
N LYS A 106 -28.18 54.00 11.30
CA LYS A 106 -26.81 53.53 11.00
C LYS A 106 -26.52 52.17 11.63
N THR A 107 -26.99 51.93 12.86
CA THR A 107 -26.79 50.62 13.52
C THR A 107 -27.56 49.53 12.79
N ILE A 108 -28.82 49.77 12.40
CA ILE A 108 -29.64 48.83 11.62
C ILE A 108 -28.98 48.52 10.27
N GLU A 109 -28.48 49.53 9.57
CA GLU A 109 -27.81 49.32 8.28
C GLU A 109 -26.51 48.52 8.42
N SER A 110 -25.73 48.78 9.48
CA SER A 110 -24.54 47.98 9.79
C SER A 110 -24.86 46.52 10.14
N LEU A 111 -25.94 46.29 10.89
CA LEU A 111 -26.43 44.96 11.26
C LEU A 111 -26.87 44.19 10.03
N ASN A 112 -27.60 44.83 9.11
CA ASN A 112 -28.05 44.22 7.87
C ASN A 112 -26.85 43.84 6.98
N GLN A 113 -25.83 44.70 6.91
CA GLN A 113 -24.59 44.41 6.19
C GLN A 113 -23.81 43.23 6.80
N GLN A 114 -23.72 43.16 8.14
CA GLN A 114 -23.10 42.01 8.84
C GLN A 114 -23.90 40.72 8.63
N LEU A 115 -25.23 40.81 8.58
CA LEU A 115 -26.08 39.65 8.34
C LEU A 115 -25.93 39.11 6.92
N ASP A 116 -25.89 39.97 5.90
CA ASP A 116 -25.62 39.58 4.52
C ASP A 116 -24.21 38.96 4.38
N GLN A 117 -23.21 39.52 5.06
CA GLN A 117 -21.87 38.94 5.10
C GLN A 117 -21.87 37.53 5.73
N SER A 118 -22.55 37.36 6.86
CA SER A 118 -22.67 36.07 7.52
C SER A 118 -23.46 35.06 6.66
N TYR A 119 -24.52 35.48 5.96
CA TYR A 119 -25.25 34.63 5.02
C TYR A 119 -24.35 34.14 3.87
N LYS A 120 -23.54 35.05 3.29
CA LYS A 120 -22.55 34.69 2.25
C LYS A 120 -21.50 33.71 2.76
N LEU A 121 -21.04 33.85 4.01
CA LEU A 121 -20.09 32.93 4.63
C LEU A 121 -20.72 31.54 4.86
N ILE A 122 -21.92 31.49 5.45
CA ILE A 122 -22.68 30.24 5.67
C ILE A 122 -22.91 29.51 4.34
N LYS A 123 -23.26 30.26 3.28
CA LYS A 123 -23.44 29.68 1.93
C LYS A 123 -22.14 29.11 1.36
N ARG A 124 -21.00 29.79 1.52
CA ARG A 124 -19.68 29.27 1.09
C ARG A 124 -19.28 28.04 1.90
N LEU A 125 -19.47 28.07 3.22
CA LEU A 125 -19.22 26.94 4.11
C LEU A 125 -20.06 25.73 3.68
N LYS A 126 -21.35 25.91 3.39
CA LYS A 126 -22.22 24.85 2.86
C LYS A 126 -21.69 24.28 1.55
N ALA A 127 -21.28 25.13 0.60
CA ALA A 127 -20.75 24.68 -0.69
C ALA A 127 -19.43 23.91 -0.54
N ASN A 128 -18.53 24.39 0.32
CA ASN A 128 -17.27 23.70 0.64
C ASN A 128 -17.52 22.36 1.33
N LEU A 129 -18.49 22.31 2.24
CA LEU A 129 -18.89 21.10 2.94
C LEU A 129 -19.48 20.07 1.98
N ASP A 130 -20.40 20.46 1.09
CA ASP A 130 -20.97 19.57 0.07
C ASP A 130 -19.89 19.02 -0.88
N ARG A 131 -18.92 19.86 -1.27
CA ARG A 131 -17.75 19.42 -2.05
C ARG A 131 -16.89 18.43 -1.28
N SER A 132 -16.67 18.66 0.01
CA SER A 132 -15.94 17.74 0.90
C SER A 132 -16.67 16.40 1.03
N VAL A 133 -17.99 16.37 1.29
CA VAL A 133 -18.79 15.14 1.36
C VAL A 133 -18.68 14.34 0.06
N LYS A 134 -18.79 15.01 -1.10
CA LYS A 134 -18.68 14.35 -2.40
C LYS A 134 -17.29 13.75 -2.60
N GLY A 135 -16.24 14.49 -2.25
CA GLY A 135 -14.86 13.99 -2.27
C GLY A 135 -14.69 12.76 -1.38
N LEU A 136 -15.13 12.86 -0.12
CA LEU A 136 -15.07 11.78 0.87
C LEU A 136 -15.83 10.52 0.41
N LYS A 137 -17.01 10.67 -0.20
CA LYS A 137 -17.77 9.54 -0.77
C LYS A 137 -17.04 8.86 -1.92
N VAL A 138 -16.38 9.62 -2.79
CA VAL A 138 -15.58 9.06 -3.89
C VAL A 138 -14.35 8.33 -3.34
N THR A 139 -13.63 8.92 -2.38
CA THR A 139 -12.49 8.28 -1.72
C THR A 139 -12.92 7.01 -1.00
N ARG A 140 -14.06 7.02 -0.30
CA ARG A 140 -14.66 5.83 0.30
C ARG A 140 -14.90 4.75 -0.76
N GLY A 141 -15.57 5.07 -1.86
CA GLY A 141 -15.82 4.09 -2.93
C GLY A 141 -14.54 3.45 -3.46
N LYS A 142 -13.48 4.25 -3.66
CA LYS A 142 -12.17 3.75 -4.10
C LYS A 142 -11.50 2.87 -3.05
N LEU A 143 -11.49 3.30 -1.79
CA LEU A 143 -10.87 2.56 -0.68
C LEU A 143 -11.49 1.17 -0.53
N TYR A 144 -12.82 1.08 -0.57
CA TYR A 144 -13.52 -0.21 -0.49
C TYR A 144 -13.26 -1.08 -1.73
N SER A 145 -13.23 -0.52 -2.94
CA SER A 145 -12.91 -1.30 -4.15
C SER A 145 -11.47 -1.82 -4.16
N GLN A 146 -10.52 -1.02 -3.68
CA GLN A 146 -9.12 -1.46 -3.55
C GLN A 146 -8.98 -2.57 -2.51
N TYR A 147 -9.71 -2.46 -1.40
CA TYR A 147 -9.74 -3.47 -0.35
C TYR A 147 -10.33 -4.80 -0.86
N GLU A 148 -11.47 -4.77 -1.57
CA GLU A 148 -12.07 -5.98 -2.17
C GLU A 148 -11.09 -6.69 -3.12
N THR A 149 -10.41 -5.95 -3.99
CA THR A 149 -9.37 -6.53 -4.86
C THR A 149 -8.15 -7.05 -4.09
N VAL A 150 -7.75 -6.41 -2.98
CA VAL A 150 -6.61 -6.87 -2.17
C VAL A 150 -6.97 -8.17 -1.43
N ASP A 151 -8.18 -8.25 -0.88
CA ASP A 151 -8.69 -9.46 -0.23
C ASP A 151 -8.82 -10.62 -1.22
N GLU A 152 -9.32 -10.36 -2.44
CA GLU A 152 -9.34 -11.35 -3.53
C GLU A 152 -7.94 -11.84 -3.89
N LEU A 153 -6.98 -10.92 -4.10
CA LEU A 153 -5.60 -11.29 -4.41
C LEU A 153 -4.92 -12.05 -3.27
N LYS A 154 -5.24 -11.73 -2.01
CA LYS A 154 -4.71 -12.41 -0.83
C LYS A 154 -5.25 -13.84 -0.74
N ALA A 155 -6.54 -14.03 -1.01
CA ALA A 155 -7.17 -15.34 -1.07
C ALA A 155 -6.62 -16.19 -2.23
N GLU A 156 -6.46 -15.60 -3.42
CA GLU A 156 -5.87 -16.28 -4.58
C GLU A 156 -4.41 -16.68 -4.31
N LYS A 157 -3.63 -15.82 -3.66
CA LYS A 157 -2.26 -16.13 -3.25
C LYS A 157 -2.22 -17.32 -2.27
N GLU A 158 -3.10 -17.34 -1.26
CA GLU A 158 -3.17 -18.42 -0.28
C GLU A 158 -3.55 -19.75 -0.95
N GLU A 159 -4.51 -19.73 -1.88
CA GLU A 159 -4.90 -20.89 -2.67
C GLU A 159 -3.74 -21.42 -3.54
N ILE A 160 -3.03 -20.52 -4.23
CA ILE A 160 -1.86 -20.87 -5.04
C ILE A 160 -0.73 -21.45 -4.17
N GLU A 161 -0.46 -20.87 -3.00
CA GLU A 161 0.57 -21.39 -2.08
C GLU A 161 0.22 -22.80 -1.56
N LYS A 162 -1.05 -23.05 -1.25
CA LYS A 162 -1.53 -24.37 -0.85
C LYS A 162 -1.39 -25.39 -1.98
N ASN A 163 -1.80 -25.03 -3.19
CA ASN A 163 -1.69 -25.88 -4.36
C ASN A 163 -0.22 -26.18 -4.70
N PHE A 164 0.66 -25.19 -4.56
CA PHE A 164 2.10 -25.36 -4.73
C PHE A 164 2.70 -26.33 -3.69
N ALA A 165 2.36 -26.16 -2.42
CA ALA A 165 2.84 -27.04 -1.35
C ALA A 165 2.38 -28.50 -1.52
N GLN A 166 1.14 -28.71 -1.96
CA GLN A 166 0.63 -30.04 -2.30
C GLN A 166 1.41 -30.65 -3.47
N LEU A 167 1.62 -29.86 -4.53
CA LEU A 167 2.31 -30.32 -5.73
C LEU A 167 3.80 -30.63 -5.44
N GLU A 168 4.45 -29.86 -4.57
CA GLU A 168 5.81 -30.13 -4.10
C GLU A 168 5.90 -31.44 -3.30
N GLN A 169 4.93 -31.71 -2.42
CA GLN A 169 4.87 -32.98 -1.68
C GLN A 169 4.67 -34.18 -2.61
N GLU A 170 3.77 -34.07 -3.59
CA GLU A 170 3.56 -35.14 -4.58
C GLU A 170 4.81 -35.37 -5.44
N TYR A 171 5.49 -34.28 -5.85
CA TYR A 171 6.75 -34.35 -6.57
C TYR A 171 7.83 -35.10 -5.77
N ILE A 172 8.02 -34.75 -4.49
CA ILE A 172 8.98 -35.45 -3.61
C ILE A 172 8.63 -36.93 -3.48
N ARG A 173 7.35 -37.25 -3.32
CA ARG A 173 6.87 -38.63 -3.18
C ARG A 173 7.14 -39.47 -4.44
N ILE A 174 6.87 -38.92 -5.62
CA ILE A 174 7.11 -39.59 -6.90
C ILE A 174 8.62 -39.71 -7.17
N ALA A 175 9.42 -38.68 -6.84
CA ALA A 175 10.88 -38.75 -6.95
C ALA A 175 11.46 -39.87 -6.07
N GLN A 176 10.97 -40.01 -4.84
CA GLN A 176 11.39 -41.08 -3.93
C GLN A 176 10.96 -42.47 -4.44
N SER A 177 9.75 -42.61 -4.99
CA SER A 177 9.27 -43.90 -5.52
C SER A 177 10.05 -44.33 -6.78
N VAL A 178 10.40 -43.38 -7.65
CA VAL A 178 11.25 -43.63 -8.83
C VAL A 178 12.64 -44.09 -8.41
N GLU A 179 13.26 -43.45 -7.40
CA GLU A 179 14.59 -43.83 -6.93
C GLU A 179 14.59 -45.20 -6.25
N GLN A 180 13.54 -45.52 -5.47
CA GLN A 180 13.35 -46.85 -4.86
C GLN A 180 13.15 -47.95 -5.90
N GLN A 181 12.33 -47.72 -6.94
CA GLN A 181 12.14 -48.70 -8.02
C GLN A 181 13.40 -48.90 -8.85
N LYS A 182 14.18 -47.84 -9.08
CA LYS A 182 15.45 -47.91 -9.79
C LYS A 182 16.49 -48.74 -9.01
N GLN A 183 16.52 -48.62 -7.69
CA GLN A 183 17.39 -49.45 -6.83
C GLN A 183 16.92 -50.91 -6.77
N ALA A 184 15.61 -51.17 -6.72
CA ALA A 184 15.05 -52.51 -6.74
C ALA A 184 15.30 -53.23 -8.09
N ALA A 185 15.20 -52.51 -9.21
CA ALA A 185 15.47 -53.04 -10.55
C ALA A 185 16.97 -53.34 -10.79
N ALA A 186 17.88 -52.60 -10.15
CA ALA A 186 19.32 -52.86 -10.24
C ALA A 186 19.77 -54.14 -9.52
N GLY A 187 18.96 -54.66 -8.58
CA GLY A 187 19.24 -55.90 -7.85
C GLY A 187 18.61 -57.18 -8.44
N ALA A 188 17.63 -57.05 -9.33
CA ALA A 188 16.89 -58.17 -9.91
C ALA A 188 17.20 -58.33 -11.42
N GLY A 189 18.28 -59.04 -11.75
CA GLY A 189 18.69 -59.31 -13.14
C GLY A 189 17.86 -60.38 -13.85
N GLY A 190 16.58 -60.12 -14.12
CA GLY A 190 15.66 -61.05 -14.81
C GLY A 190 14.68 -60.38 -15.79
N GLU A 191 14.08 -61.17 -16.68
CA GLU A 191 13.32 -60.80 -17.89
C GLU A 191 12.12 -59.83 -17.70
N ASP A 192 11.72 -59.51 -16.47
CA ASP A 192 10.70 -58.48 -16.13
C ASP A 192 11.21 -57.03 -16.30
N SER A 193 12.50 -56.87 -16.62
CA SER A 193 13.22 -55.61 -16.79
C SER A 193 12.59 -54.64 -17.82
N THR A 194 11.87 -55.15 -18.83
CA THR A 194 11.29 -54.30 -19.90
C THR A 194 9.98 -53.64 -19.47
N ALA A 195 9.15 -54.32 -18.66
CA ALA A 195 7.92 -53.75 -18.12
C ALA A 195 8.22 -52.73 -17.02
N GLN A 196 9.16 -53.06 -16.12
CA GLN A 196 9.68 -52.11 -15.11
C GLN A 196 10.36 -50.89 -15.76
N SER A 197 11.14 -51.08 -16.82
CA SER A 197 11.78 -49.97 -17.54
C SER A 197 10.75 -49.00 -18.15
N LYS A 198 9.67 -49.50 -18.75
CA LYS A 198 8.57 -48.66 -19.26
C LYS A 198 7.85 -47.90 -18.14
N GLN A 199 7.63 -48.54 -16.99
CA GLN A 199 7.00 -47.90 -15.83
C GLN A 199 7.86 -46.79 -15.22
N VAL A 200 9.17 -47.01 -15.10
CA VAL A 200 10.14 -46.00 -14.66
C VAL A 200 10.22 -44.84 -15.65
N GLN A 201 10.12 -45.11 -16.95
CA GLN A 201 10.14 -44.08 -17.98
C GLN A 201 8.85 -43.24 -17.99
N ALA A 202 7.69 -43.86 -17.76
CA ALA A 202 6.41 -43.17 -17.60
C ALA A 202 6.40 -42.26 -16.36
N MET A 203 6.87 -42.75 -15.20
CA MET A 203 6.98 -41.92 -13.99
C MET A 203 7.99 -40.78 -14.15
N ARG A 204 9.07 -40.96 -14.92
CA ARG A 204 10.00 -39.87 -15.24
C ARG A 204 9.35 -38.78 -16.08
N GLN A 205 8.55 -39.13 -17.08
CA GLN A 205 7.79 -38.16 -17.87
C GLN A 205 6.76 -37.41 -17.00
N GLU A 206 6.10 -38.11 -16.07
CA GLU A 206 5.20 -37.50 -15.10
C GLU A 206 5.94 -36.49 -14.20
N LEU A 207 7.16 -36.84 -13.75
CA LEU A 207 8.05 -35.99 -12.97
C LEU A 207 8.44 -34.70 -13.72
N GLU A 208 8.85 -34.82 -14.98
CA GLU A 208 9.17 -33.67 -15.83
C GLU A 208 7.94 -32.78 -16.05
N SER A 209 6.76 -33.39 -16.23
CA SER A 209 5.50 -32.65 -16.39
C SER A 209 5.10 -31.89 -15.11
N MET A 210 5.31 -32.49 -13.94
CA MET A 210 5.04 -31.84 -12.64
C MET A 210 6.06 -30.76 -12.33
N GLN A 211 7.34 -30.97 -12.68
CA GLN A 211 8.37 -29.94 -12.57
C GLN A 211 8.04 -28.72 -13.43
N ALA A 212 7.55 -28.93 -14.66
CA ALA A 212 7.10 -27.85 -15.52
C ALA A 212 5.89 -27.11 -14.93
N LYS A 213 4.94 -27.82 -14.33
CA LYS A 213 3.80 -27.21 -13.61
C LYS A 213 4.25 -26.40 -12.40
N LEU A 214 5.19 -26.90 -11.59
CA LEU A 214 5.76 -26.16 -10.46
C LEU A 214 6.42 -24.85 -10.92
N GLN A 215 7.21 -24.89 -11.99
CA GLN A 215 7.81 -23.67 -12.56
C GLN A 215 6.77 -22.67 -13.10
N HIS A 216 5.66 -23.16 -13.64
CA HIS A 216 4.56 -22.30 -14.09
C HIS A 216 3.89 -21.60 -12.91
N VAL A 217 3.53 -22.35 -11.88
CA VAL A 217 2.90 -21.82 -10.66
C VAL A 217 3.84 -20.85 -9.94
N GLU A 218 5.14 -21.11 -9.93
CA GLU A 218 6.14 -20.19 -9.37
C GLU A 218 6.18 -18.86 -10.14
N LYS A 219 6.05 -18.89 -11.48
CA LYS A 219 5.95 -17.66 -12.29
C LYS A 219 4.67 -16.89 -12.01
N GLU A 220 3.54 -17.58 -11.88
CA GLU A 220 2.26 -16.95 -11.54
C GLU A 220 2.31 -16.31 -10.14
N LYS A 221 2.88 -17.01 -9.14
CA LYS A 221 3.14 -16.44 -7.81
C LYS A 221 3.96 -15.16 -7.89
N ASN A 222 5.09 -15.19 -8.59
CA ASN A 222 5.96 -14.03 -8.74
C ASN A 222 5.27 -12.88 -9.49
N PHE A 223 4.39 -13.18 -10.43
CA PHE A 223 3.60 -12.19 -11.15
C PHE A 223 2.57 -11.52 -10.23
N ILE A 224 1.84 -12.29 -9.44
CA ILE A 224 0.86 -11.77 -8.47
C ILE A 224 1.56 -10.91 -7.41
N GLU A 225 2.69 -11.37 -6.88
CA GLU A 225 3.50 -10.61 -5.91
C GLU A 225 3.98 -9.27 -6.50
N LYS A 226 4.47 -9.28 -7.74
CA LYS A 226 4.88 -8.05 -8.42
C LYS A 226 3.70 -7.10 -8.63
N ARG A 227 2.55 -7.61 -9.07
CA ARG A 227 1.34 -6.80 -9.29
C ARG A 227 0.82 -6.19 -7.98
N TYR A 228 0.90 -6.92 -6.88
CA TYR A 228 0.57 -6.41 -5.55
C TYR A 228 1.50 -5.27 -5.14
N LEU A 229 2.81 -5.42 -5.34
CA LEU A 229 3.80 -4.37 -5.07
C LEU A 229 3.57 -3.12 -5.94
N ASP A 230 3.27 -3.30 -7.22
CA ASP A 230 2.96 -2.19 -8.13
C ASP A 230 1.70 -1.41 -7.68
N MET A 231 0.65 -2.11 -7.24
CA MET A 231 -0.56 -1.46 -6.70
C MET A 231 -0.28 -0.69 -5.40
N MET A 232 0.58 -1.21 -4.51
CA MET A 232 0.97 -0.49 -3.30
C MET A 232 1.77 0.78 -3.63
N ASN A 233 2.70 0.69 -4.59
CA ASN A 233 3.48 1.85 -5.03
C ASN A 233 2.62 2.92 -5.70
N GLU A 234 1.57 2.54 -6.45
CA GLU A 234 0.62 3.51 -7.03
C GLU A 234 -0.24 4.23 -5.98
N VAL A 235 -0.44 3.61 -4.81
CA VAL A 235 -1.14 4.22 -3.68
C VAL A 235 -0.21 5.18 -2.93
N GLU A 236 1.05 4.82 -2.69
CA GLU A 236 2.03 5.67 -2.00
C GLU A 236 2.56 6.83 -2.87
N GLY A 237 2.64 6.67 -4.19
CA GLY A 237 3.17 7.68 -5.11
C GLY A 237 2.17 8.77 -5.54
N LYS A 238 0.97 8.81 -4.96
CA LYS A 238 -0.08 9.80 -5.27
C LYS A 238 -0.23 10.91 -4.22
N ASP A 239 0.62 10.93 -3.20
CA ASP A 239 0.83 12.07 -2.30
C ASP A 239 1.96 12.99 -2.80
#